data_AF-A0A7W8E124-F1
#
_entry.id   AF-A0A7W8E124-F1
#
_cell.length_a   1.000
_cell.length_b   1.000
_cell.length_c   1.000
_cell.angle_alpha   90.00
_cell.angle_beta   90.00
_cell.angle_gamma   90.00
#
_symmetry.space_group_name_H-M   'P 1'
#
loop_
_entity.id
_entity.type
_entity.pdbx_description
1 polymer ?
#
loop_
_entity_poly.entity_id
_entity_poly.type
_entity_poly.pdbx_seq_one_letter_code
_entity_poly.pdbx_strand_id
1 'polypeptide(L)'
;METRLLVFDDGNGADLDLRAFVDSLDENAEMIELDAHVCFVRSGLSVSELSNRFIPFAGSRLFFITEIPSSEFGGRMPGVYWDFIKNKSLASAAE
;
A
#
# COMPACT_ATOMS: atom_id res chain seq x y z
N MET A 1 -7.97 -3.83 10.67
CA MET A 1 -7.12 -3.49 9.52
C MET A 1 -7.41 -2.06 9.13
N GLU A 2 -6.36 -1.29 8.91
CA GLU A 2 -6.46 0.11 8.52
C GLU A 2 -5.84 0.29 7.13
N THR A 3 -6.35 1.25 6.38
CA THR A 3 -5.83 1.57 5.04
C THR A 3 -4.82 2.70 5.15
N ARG A 4 -3.65 2.49 4.57
CA ARG A 4 -2.53 3.42 4.58
C ARG A 4 -2.10 3.69 3.15
N LEU A 5 -1.63 4.90 2.91
CA LEU A 5 -0.99 5.26 1.65
C LEU A 5 0.51 5.04 1.81
N LEU A 6 1.06 4.23 0.92
CA LEU A 6 2.49 4.02 0.75
C LEU A 6 2.89 4.70 -0.55
N VAL A 7 3.83 5.64 -0.47
CA VAL A 7 4.47 6.26 -1.62
C VAL A 7 5.96 5.98 -1.51
N PHE A 8 6.56 5.50 -2.59
CA PHE A 8 7.96 5.11 -2.62
C PHE A 8 8.60 5.42 -3.96
N ASP A 9 9.89 5.62 -3.93
CA ASP A 9 10.75 5.69 -5.11
C ASP A 9 11.42 4.32 -5.31
N ASP A 10 11.32 3.77 -6.52
CA ASP A 10 11.93 2.52 -6.96
C ASP A 10 13.45 2.63 -7.14
N GLY A 11 13.99 3.84 -6.99
CA GLY A 11 15.39 4.15 -7.22
C GLY A 11 15.70 4.25 -8.70
N ASN A 12 16.65 3.45 -9.17
CA ASN A 12 17.18 3.55 -10.53
C ASN A 12 16.44 2.65 -11.54
N GLY A 13 15.12 2.50 -11.41
CA GLY A 13 14.31 1.61 -12.26
C GLY A 13 14.34 0.14 -11.83
N ALA A 14 14.55 -0.16 -10.54
CA ALA A 14 14.53 -1.53 -10.05
C ALA A 14 13.07 -1.98 -9.82
N ASP A 15 12.68 -3.11 -10.42
CA ASP A 15 11.39 -3.74 -10.14
C ASP A 15 11.37 -4.15 -8.65
N LEU A 16 10.54 -3.48 -7.85
CA LEU A 16 10.42 -3.79 -6.43
C LEU A 16 9.52 -5.01 -6.26
N ASP A 17 9.95 -5.96 -5.43
CA ASP A 17 9.14 -7.14 -5.12
C ASP A 17 8.05 -6.78 -4.08
N LEU A 18 7.05 -6.04 -4.55
CA LEU A 18 5.91 -5.59 -3.75
C LEU A 18 5.07 -6.77 -3.24
N ARG A 19 5.11 -7.91 -3.94
CA ARG A 19 4.46 -9.15 -3.49
C ARG A 19 5.14 -9.70 -2.25
N ALA A 20 6.46 -9.88 -2.28
CA ALA A 20 7.22 -10.32 -1.11
C ALA A 20 7.08 -9.34 0.06
N PHE A 21 6.94 -8.03 -0.21
CA PHE A 21 6.59 -7.07 0.83
C PHE A 21 5.24 -7.41 1.48
N VAL A 22 4.16 -7.61 0.72
CA VAL A 22 2.83 -7.96 1.25
C VAL A 22 2.85 -9.29 2.02
N ASP A 23 3.49 -10.32 1.47
CA ASP A 23 3.69 -11.62 2.14
C ASP A 23 4.45 -11.48 3.47
N SER A 24 5.32 -10.45 3.58
CA SER A 24 6.05 -10.18 4.82
C SER A 24 5.21 -9.50 5.91
N LEU A 25 3.96 -9.10 5.65
CA LEU A 25 3.11 -8.35 6.58
C LEU A 25 2.32 -9.28 7.52
N ASP A 26 1.02 -9.05 7.68
CA ASP A 26 0.11 -9.90 8.45
C ASP A 26 -0.78 -10.74 7.52
N GLU A 27 -1.38 -11.81 8.04
CA GLU A 27 -2.09 -12.85 7.27
C GLU A 27 -3.25 -12.33 6.41
N ASN A 28 -3.72 -11.11 6.67
CA ASN A 28 -4.81 -10.47 5.92
C ASN A 28 -4.33 -9.21 5.20
N ALA A 29 -3.03 -8.99 5.07
CA ALA A 29 -2.52 -7.79 4.44
C ALA A 29 -2.84 -7.77 2.94
N GLU A 30 -3.22 -6.59 2.46
CA GLU A 30 -3.57 -6.36 1.05
C GLU A 30 -2.86 -5.12 0.53
N MET A 31 -2.49 -5.14 -0.75
CA MET A 31 -1.92 -4.00 -1.44
C MET A 31 -2.69 -3.71 -2.72
N ILE A 32 -2.96 -2.44 -2.97
CA ILE A 32 -3.64 -1.96 -4.15
C ILE A 32 -2.76 -0.91 -4.79
N GLU A 33 -2.17 -1.24 -5.93
CA GLU A 33 -1.38 -0.32 -6.73
C GLU A 33 -2.30 0.72 -7.40
N LEU A 34 -1.96 2.00 -7.26
CA LEU A 34 -2.64 3.12 -7.93
C LEU A 34 -1.83 3.62 -9.11
N ASP A 35 -0.51 3.70 -8.90
CA ASP A 35 0.53 4.06 -9.85
C ASP A 35 1.82 3.32 -9.45
N ALA A 36 2.83 3.28 -10.32
CA ALA A 36 4.08 2.54 -10.08
C ALA A 36 4.78 2.88 -8.75
N HIS A 37 4.52 4.07 -8.20
CA HIS A 37 5.15 4.59 -6.99
C HIS A 37 4.16 4.84 -5.84
N VAL A 38 2.88 4.52 -6.03
CA VAL A 38 1.80 4.88 -5.11
C VAL A 38 0.86 3.70 -4.92
N CYS A 39 0.75 3.23 -3.68
CA CYS A 39 -0.08 2.09 -3.34
C CYS A 39 -0.89 2.34 -2.07
N PHE A 40 -2.05 1.71 -1.97
CA PHE A 40 -2.67 1.47 -0.68
C PHE A 40 -2.17 0.17 -0.08
N VAL A 41 -1.94 0.18 1.23
CA VAL A 41 -1.62 -1.00 2.03
C VAL A 41 -2.66 -1.11 3.13
N ARG A 42 -3.32 -2.26 3.22
CA ARG A 42 -4.24 -2.60 4.30
C ARG A 42 -3.56 -3.62 5.19
N SER A 43 -3.42 -3.30 6.46
CA SER A 43 -2.69 -4.15 7.41
C SER A 43 -3.11 -3.87 8.85
N GLY A 44 -2.94 -4.84 9.72
CA GLY A 44 -3.05 -4.67 11.17
C GLY A 44 -1.83 -4.01 11.82
N LEU A 45 -0.73 -3.84 11.08
CA LEU A 45 0.52 -3.27 11.57
C LEU A 45 0.46 -1.73 11.65
N SER A 46 1.19 -1.16 12.61
CA SER A 46 1.35 0.29 12.70
C SER A 46 2.20 0.83 11.54
N VAL A 47 2.14 2.15 11.32
CA VAL A 47 2.99 2.83 10.31
C VAL A 47 4.47 2.53 10.53
N SER A 48 4.94 2.53 11.79
CA SER A 48 6.33 2.25 12.13
C SER A 48 6.73 0.82 11.78
N GLU A 49 5.86 -0.15 12.06
CA GLU A 49 6.09 -1.56 11.73
C GLU A 49 6.11 -1.79 10.22
N LEU A 50 5.17 -1.17 9.49
CA LEU A 50 5.15 -1.22 8.03
C LEU A 50 6.39 -0.60 7.42
N SER A 51 6.83 0.54 7.96
CA SER A 51 8.05 1.22 7.49
C SER A 51 9.27 0.33 7.68
N ASN A 52 9.42 -0.28 8.86
CA ASN A 52 10.51 -1.21 9.15
C ASN A 52 10.51 -2.42 8.22
N ARG A 53 9.34 -2.97 7.90
CA ARG A 53 9.20 -4.10 6.97
C ARG A 53 9.39 -3.71 5.52
N PHE A 54 9.09 -2.47 5.14
CA PHE A 54 9.27 -1.99 3.76
C PHE A 54 10.73 -1.67 3.41
N ILE A 55 11.55 -1.23 4.37
CA ILE A 55 12.99 -0.91 4.16
C ILE A 55 13.76 -1.96 3.33
N PRO A 56 13.69 -3.28 3.61
CA PRO A 56 14.42 -4.28 2.81
C PRO A 56 13.92 -4.42 1.37
N PHE A 57 12.71 -3.95 1.05
CA PHE A 57 12.12 -3.99 -0.28
C PHE A 57 12.22 -2.66 -1.02
N ALA A 58 12.50 -1.56 -0.31
CA ALA A 58 12.55 -0.24 -0.90
C ALA A 58 13.81 -0.09 -1.79
N GLY A 59 13.62 0.26 -3.06
CA GLY A 59 14.73 0.54 -4.00
C GLY A 59 15.53 1.77 -3.60
N SER A 60 14.94 2.67 -2.82
CA SER A 60 15.62 3.79 -2.18
C SER A 60 15.09 4.05 -0.78
N ARG A 61 15.77 4.94 -0.03
CA ARG A 61 15.30 5.41 1.28
C ARG A 61 14.21 6.47 1.18
N LEU A 62 13.74 6.79 -0.03
CA LEU A 62 12.73 7.81 -0.28
C LEU A 62 11.36 7.14 -0.35
N PHE A 63 10.78 6.87 0.81
CA PHE A 63 9.41 6.42 0.93
C PHE A 63 8.73 7.08 2.12
N PHE A 64 7.40 7.15 2.09
CA PHE A 64 6.61 7.49 3.26
C PHE A 64 5.35 6.63 3.32
N ILE A 65 4.95 6.32 4.55
CA ILE A 65 3.70 5.63 4.85
C ILE A 65 2.91 6.58 5.73
N THR A 66 1.69 6.89 5.29
CA THR A 66 0.77 7.71 6.07
C THR A 66 -0.54 6.98 6.24
N GLU A 67 -1.12 7.12 7.42
CA GLU A 67 -2.49 6.67 7.61
C GLU A 67 -3.38 7.47 6.67
N ILE A 68 -4.39 6.82 6.12
CA ILE A 68 -5.54 7.54 5.61
C ILE A 68 -6.52 7.54 6.78
N PRO A 69 -6.34 8.42 7.79
CA PRO A 69 -7.43 8.67 8.70
C PRO A 69 -8.52 9.18 7.79
N SER A 70 -9.72 8.62 7.86
CA SER A 70 -10.98 9.20 7.39
C SER A 70 -10.82 10.66 6.92
N SER A 71 -10.35 10.85 5.68
CA SER A 71 -9.66 12.10 5.36
C SER A 71 -10.71 13.20 5.27
N GLU A 72 -10.36 14.44 5.59
CA GLU A 72 -11.21 15.60 5.24
C GLU A 72 -11.39 15.70 3.71
N PHE A 73 -10.46 15.08 2.97
CA PHE A 73 -10.50 14.80 1.53
C PHE A 73 -10.85 13.33 1.22
N GLY A 74 -11.30 12.55 2.19
CA GLY A 74 -11.87 11.21 1.99
C GLY A 74 -13.06 11.25 1.04
N GLY A 75 -13.71 12.42 0.92
CA GLY A 75 -14.72 12.72 -0.10
C GLY A 75 -14.21 13.23 -1.45
N ARG A 76 -12.90 13.40 -1.67
CA ARG A 76 -12.32 13.80 -2.97
C ARG A 76 -11.81 12.63 -3.79
N MET A 77 -11.63 11.47 -3.17
CA MET A 77 -11.58 10.23 -3.95
C MET A 77 -12.99 10.03 -4.51
N PRO A 78 -13.18 9.92 -5.84
CA PRO A 78 -14.50 9.70 -6.40
C PRO A 78 -15.15 8.54 -5.67
N GLY A 79 -16.36 8.73 -5.12
CA GLY A 79 -17.01 7.72 -4.28
C GLY A 79 -17.07 6.34 -4.95
N VAL A 80 -17.18 6.30 -6.27
CA VAL A 80 -17.11 5.10 -7.12
C VAL A 80 -15.78 4.33 -6.98
N TYR A 81 -14.67 5.02 -6.81
CA TYR A 81 -13.34 4.43 -6.68
C TYR A 81 -13.11 3.90 -5.25
N TRP A 82 -13.63 4.62 -4.25
CA TRP A 82 -13.62 4.15 -2.87
C TRP A 82 -14.55 2.95 -2.65
N ASP A 83 -15.71 2.95 -3.32
CA ASP A 83 -16.63 1.80 -3.32
C ASP A 83 -16.03 0.60 -4.05
N PHE A 84 -15.34 0.84 -5.17
CA PHE A 84 -14.54 -0.17 -5.86
C PHE A 84 -13.46 -0.78 -4.96
N ILE A 85 -12.68 0.04 -4.24
CA ILE A 85 -11.64 -0.45 -3.31
C ILE A 85 -12.26 -1.24 -2.14
N LYS A 86 -13.37 -0.78 -1.58
CA LYS A 86 -14.02 -1.44 -0.43
C LYS A 86 -14.75 -2.74 -0.79
N ASN A 87 -15.32 -2.83 -2.00
CA ASN A 87 -16.12 -3.97 -2.44
C ASN A 87 -15.35 -4.98 -3.30
N LYS A 88 -14.09 -4.70 -3.65
CA LYS A 88 -13.26 -5.68 -4.34
C LYS A 88 -12.70 -6.70 -3.35
N SER A 89 -13.27 -7.90 -3.39
CA SER A 89 -12.47 -9.12 -3.28
C SER A 89 -11.61 -9.17 -4.54
N LEU A 90 -10.40 -8.62 -4.48
CA LEU A 90 -9.47 -8.69 -5.60
C LEU A 90 -8.73 -10.01 -5.51
N ALA A 91 -8.90 -10.82 -6.56
CA ALA A 91 -8.23 -12.09 -6.73
C ALA A 91 -6.74 -11.94 -6.40
N SER A 92 -6.24 -12.86 -5.58
CA SER A 92 -4.81 -13.12 -5.39
C SER A 92 -4.11 -12.97 -6.73
N ALA A 93 -3.00 -12.23 -6.72
CA ALA A 93 -2.28 -11.79 -7.89
C ALA A 93 -2.07 -12.92 -8.92
N ALA A 94 -2.96 -12.99 -9.90
CA ALA A 94 -2.99 -13.90 -11.05
C ALA A 94 -3.50 -13.01 -12.20
N GLU A 95 -2.83 -12.88 -13.34
CA GLU A 95 -1.78 -13.64 -14.03
C GLU A 95 -0.68 -12.69 -14.55
#